data_AF-A0A367RZZ9-F1
#
_entry.id   AF-A0A367RZZ9-F1
#
_cell.length_a   1.000
_cell.length_b   1.000
_cell.length_c   1.000
_cell.angle_alpha   90.00
_cell.angle_beta   90.00
_cell.angle_gamma   90.00
#
_symmetry.space_group_name_H-M   'P 1'
#
loop_
_entity.id
_entity.type
_entity.pdbx_description
1 polymer ?
#
loop_
_entity_poly.entity_id
_entity_poly.type
_entity_poly.pdbx_seq_one_letter_code
_entity_poly.pdbx_strand_id
1 'polypeptide(L)'
;MKSIQAWGFLVSRNQYLDYRTVVAPNFMCQSGTSSVLAKAAGGDLTQKGSAVYRKIEHPKLGHLTLVFRVIEATVKDTGIAGNGVLKDSFGREIRLIEGIVLKEIMPDIVVTEDIIVTEGNLEEIHKQLVEYYREFWDYSTPKPAIPSEPFNLPENSSDDCLNYQTLQPYTVGANQLQIQSQRSLAISNISTLEIDN
;
A
#
# COMPACT_ATOMS: atom_id res chain seq x y z
N MET A 1 -18.20 -6.90 -21.86
CA MET A 1 -17.28 -7.37 -20.79
C MET A 1 -16.91 -6.20 -19.90
N LYS A 2 -16.62 -6.44 -18.62
CA LYS A 2 -16.46 -5.40 -17.60
C LYS A 2 -14.97 -5.08 -17.43
N SER A 3 -14.52 -3.90 -17.85
CA SER A 3 -13.15 -3.43 -17.59
C SER A 3 -12.97 -3.18 -16.09
N ILE A 4 -11.97 -3.80 -15.47
CA ILE A 4 -11.64 -3.51 -14.06
C ILE A 4 -10.74 -2.27 -14.01
N GLN A 5 -11.20 -1.26 -13.28
CA GLN A 5 -10.40 -0.07 -12.98
C GLN A 5 -9.40 -0.34 -11.87
N ALA A 6 -8.19 0.12 -12.10
CA ALA A 6 -7.03 -0.02 -11.25
C ALA A 6 -6.34 1.33 -11.06
N TRP A 7 -5.64 1.48 -9.94
CA TRP A 7 -4.88 2.69 -9.61
C TRP A 7 -3.51 2.30 -9.07
N GLY A 8 -2.47 3.00 -9.52
CA GLY A 8 -1.13 2.82 -8.95
C GLY A 8 -1.02 3.39 -7.54
N PHE A 9 -0.21 2.77 -6.70
CA PHE A 9 0.20 3.34 -5.43
C PHE A 9 1.66 3.05 -5.11
N LEU A 10 2.26 3.94 -4.33
CA LEU A 10 3.62 3.81 -3.84
C LEU A 10 3.68 4.20 -2.37
N VAL A 11 4.25 3.32 -1.56
CA VAL A 11 4.68 3.59 -0.20
C VAL A 11 6.20 3.47 -0.15
N SER A 12 6.87 4.52 0.30
CA SER A 12 8.32 4.51 0.45
C SER A 12 8.76 5.60 1.43
N ARG A 13 10.08 5.72 1.59
CA ARG A 13 10.78 6.74 2.35
C ARG A 13 11.86 7.39 1.48
N ASN A 14 12.42 8.50 1.94
CA ASN A 14 13.55 9.15 1.27
C ASN A 14 14.67 9.43 2.30
N GLN A 15 15.60 10.34 1.98
CA GLN A 15 16.71 10.68 2.87
C GLN A 15 16.27 11.30 4.20
N TYR A 16 15.14 11.98 4.22
CA TYR A 16 14.72 12.87 5.30
C TYR A 16 13.40 12.44 5.97
N LEU A 17 12.54 11.72 5.25
CA LEU A 17 11.18 11.36 5.63
C LEU A 17 11.06 9.84 5.74
N ASP A 18 10.45 9.36 6.83
CA ASP A 18 10.13 7.94 7.03
C ASP A 18 9.05 7.43 6.06
N TYR A 19 8.77 6.12 6.14
CA TYR A 19 7.81 5.45 5.27
C TYR A 19 6.43 6.09 5.31
N ARG A 20 5.93 6.43 4.12
CA ARG A 20 4.64 7.07 3.92
C ARG A 20 4.08 6.72 2.56
N THR A 21 2.78 6.95 2.39
CA THR A 21 2.16 6.92 1.08
C THR A 21 2.64 8.12 0.26
N VAL A 22 3.36 7.84 -0.83
CA VAL A 22 3.89 8.83 -1.79
C VAL A 22 2.86 9.05 -2.89
N VAL A 23 2.35 7.95 -3.47
CA VAL A 23 1.32 7.95 -4.51
C VAL A 23 0.13 7.14 -4.02
N ALA A 24 -1.08 7.64 -4.24
CA ALA A 24 -2.31 6.96 -3.89
C ALA A 24 -3.41 7.21 -4.93
N PRO A 25 -4.42 6.32 -5.02
CA PRO A 25 -5.58 6.57 -5.86
C PRO A 25 -6.23 7.92 -5.56
N ASN A 26 -6.60 8.67 -6.61
CA ASN A 26 -7.19 10.01 -6.47
C ASN A 26 -8.37 10.07 -5.49
N PHE A 27 -9.25 9.06 -5.48
CA PHE A 27 -10.37 8.96 -4.56
C PHE A 27 -9.95 8.79 -3.08
N MET A 28 -8.79 8.17 -2.82
CA MET A 28 -8.23 8.09 -1.47
C MET A 28 -7.62 9.42 -1.03
N CYS A 29 -7.00 10.17 -1.95
CA CYS A 29 -6.51 11.51 -1.69
C CYS A 29 -7.66 12.47 -1.36
N GLN A 30 -8.73 12.47 -2.18
CA GLN A 30 -9.92 13.31 -1.98
C GLN A 30 -10.63 13.03 -0.65
N SER A 31 -10.66 11.76 -0.21
CA SER A 31 -11.28 11.36 1.06
C SER A 31 -10.35 11.48 2.28
N GLY A 32 -9.08 11.86 2.10
CA GLY A 32 -8.09 11.97 3.17
C GLY A 32 -7.67 10.62 3.77
N THR A 33 -7.77 9.53 3.01
CA THR A 33 -7.56 8.15 3.49
C THR A 33 -6.28 7.49 2.96
N SER A 34 -5.48 8.20 2.16
CA SER A 34 -4.25 7.67 1.53
C SER A 34 -3.24 7.07 2.53
N SER A 35 -3.21 7.55 3.78
CA SER A 35 -2.35 7.00 4.84
C SER A 35 -2.63 5.54 5.20
N VAL A 36 -3.79 5.00 4.83
CA VAL A 36 -4.13 3.58 5.02
C VAL A 36 -3.16 2.68 4.25
N LEU A 37 -2.69 3.10 3.07
CA LEU A 37 -1.78 2.29 2.26
C LEU A 37 -0.45 2.05 2.98
N ALA A 38 0.15 3.05 3.63
CA ALA A 38 1.37 2.87 4.42
C ALA A 38 1.20 1.96 5.66
N LYS A 39 -0.03 1.75 6.13
CA LYS A 39 -0.33 0.86 7.26
C LYS A 39 -0.67 -0.56 6.81
N ALA A 40 -1.30 -0.67 5.64
CA ALA A 40 -1.77 -1.94 5.09
C ALA A 40 -0.73 -2.62 4.20
N ALA A 41 0.15 -1.86 3.55
CA ALA A 41 1.20 -2.36 2.69
C ALA A 41 2.54 -2.38 3.45
N GLY A 42 3.23 -3.51 3.38
CA GLY A 42 4.47 -3.77 4.10
C GLY A 42 4.82 -5.25 4.05
N GLY A 43 5.99 -5.60 4.59
CA GLY A 43 6.50 -6.96 4.61
C GLY A 43 7.94 -7.05 4.14
N ASP A 44 8.36 -8.29 3.90
CA ASP A 44 9.70 -8.61 3.40
C ASP A 44 9.80 -8.39 1.89
N LEU A 45 11.04 -8.36 1.39
CA LEU A 45 11.31 -8.26 -0.04
C LEU A 45 10.59 -9.39 -0.79
N THR A 46 9.87 -9.00 -1.83
CA THR A 46 9.12 -9.92 -2.67
C THR A 46 10.04 -10.51 -3.73
N GLN A 47 9.94 -11.83 -3.95
CA GLN A 47 10.70 -12.48 -5.02
C GLN A 47 10.15 -12.10 -6.39
N LYS A 48 11.02 -12.08 -7.41
CA LYS A 48 10.61 -11.85 -8.81
C LYS A 48 9.54 -12.86 -9.23
N GLY A 49 8.52 -12.42 -9.97
CA GLY A 49 7.39 -13.27 -10.37
C GLY A 49 6.41 -13.55 -9.23
N SER A 50 6.55 -12.86 -8.09
CA SER A 50 5.62 -12.97 -6.96
C SER A 50 5.03 -11.61 -6.60
N ALA A 51 3.84 -11.62 -6.03
CA ALA A 51 3.20 -10.44 -5.48
C ALA A 51 2.45 -10.76 -4.18
N VAL A 52 2.24 -9.73 -3.39
CA VAL A 52 1.45 -9.79 -2.17
C VAL A 52 0.02 -9.34 -2.48
N TYR A 53 -0.93 -10.14 -2.02
CA TYR A 53 -2.35 -9.83 -2.09
C TYR A 53 -2.90 -9.49 -0.70
N ARG A 54 -3.67 -8.40 -0.60
CA ARG A 54 -4.32 -8.04 0.66
C ARG A 54 -5.67 -7.36 0.44
N LYS A 55 -6.69 -7.83 1.15
CA LYS A 55 -8.00 -7.15 1.26
C LYS A 55 -7.92 -6.03 2.29
N ILE A 56 -8.54 -4.88 2.03
CA ILE A 56 -8.75 -3.80 2.99
C ILE A 56 -10.24 -3.60 3.19
N GLU A 57 -10.66 -3.56 4.45
CA GLU A 57 -12.00 -3.19 4.86
C GLU A 57 -11.97 -1.77 5.42
N HIS A 58 -12.57 -0.83 4.71
CA HIS A 58 -12.56 0.58 5.06
C HIS A 58 -13.99 1.10 5.26
N PRO A 59 -14.34 1.66 6.44
CA PRO A 59 -15.73 2.05 6.74
C PRO A 59 -16.30 3.08 5.76
N LYS A 60 -15.47 4.00 5.25
CA LYS A 60 -15.88 5.03 4.28
C LYS A 60 -15.73 4.66 2.79
N LEU A 61 -14.78 3.78 2.46
CA LEU A 61 -14.44 3.46 1.07
C LEU A 61 -14.96 2.08 0.65
N GLY A 62 -15.58 1.36 1.59
CA GLY A 62 -15.96 -0.03 1.40
C GLY A 62 -14.74 -0.93 1.32
N HIS A 63 -14.79 -1.84 0.36
CA HIS A 63 -13.82 -2.90 0.19
C HIS A 63 -12.80 -2.54 -0.89
N LEU A 64 -11.52 -2.65 -0.54
CA LEU A 64 -10.42 -2.45 -1.49
C LEU A 64 -9.58 -3.73 -1.57
N THR A 65 -8.97 -3.92 -2.72
CA THR A 65 -7.98 -4.96 -2.96
C THR A 65 -6.64 -4.32 -3.28
N LEU A 66 -5.57 -4.80 -2.64
CA LEU A 66 -4.19 -4.45 -2.94
C LEU A 66 -3.47 -5.64 -3.56
N VAL A 67 -2.76 -5.38 -4.66
CA VAL A 67 -1.75 -6.27 -5.22
C VAL A 67 -0.46 -5.50 -5.33
N PHE A 68 0.59 -5.95 -4.66
CA PHE A 68 1.83 -5.18 -4.56
C PHE A 68 3.08 -6.03 -4.42
N ARG A 69 4.23 -5.44 -4.67
CA ARG A 69 5.54 -6.02 -4.39
C ARG A 69 6.34 -5.08 -3.50
N VAL A 70 7.26 -5.67 -2.75
CA VAL A 70 8.26 -4.94 -1.95
C VAL A 70 9.62 -5.17 -2.59
N ILE A 71 10.19 -4.13 -3.18
CA ILE A 71 11.49 -4.20 -3.86
C ILE A 71 12.47 -3.22 -3.25
N GLU A 72 13.76 -3.43 -3.48
CA GLU A 72 14.79 -2.46 -3.11
C GLU A 72 14.70 -1.22 -4.01
N ALA A 73 14.85 -0.04 -3.43
CA ALA A 73 14.97 1.19 -4.21
C ALA A 73 16.41 1.28 -4.73
N THR A 74 16.70 0.77 -5.92
CA THR A 74 18.06 0.79 -6.47
C THR A 74 18.31 2.01 -7.34
N VAL A 75 19.57 2.42 -7.47
CA VAL A 75 20.02 3.47 -8.40
C VAL A 75 19.62 3.15 -9.83
N LYS A 76 19.70 1.87 -10.22
CA LYS A 76 19.37 1.40 -11.58
C LYS A 76 17.89 1.62 -11.90
N ASP A 77 17.01 1.30 -10.97
CA ASP A 77 15.57 1.33 -11.20
C ASP A 77 15.02 2.75 -11.02
N THR A 78 15.57 3.48 -10.04
CA THR A 78 15.11 4.84 -9.73
C THR A 78 15.80 5.92 -10.55
N GLY A 79 17.00 5.70 -11.09
CA GLY A 79 17.81 6.73 -11.75
C GLY A 79 18.36 7.82 -10.81
N ILE A 80 18.18 7.68 -9.49
CA ILE A 80 18.70 8.60 -8.49
C ILE A 80 20.19 8.32 -8.29
N ALA A 81 21.02 9.37 -8.27
CA ALA A 81 22.47 9.24 -8.13
C ALA A 81 22.87 8.55 -6.80
N GLY A 82 23.82 7.62 -6.88
CA GLY A 82 24.30 6.85 -5.74
C GLY A 82 25.02 5.58 -6.18
N ASN A 83 25.12 4.61 -5.27
CA ASN A 83 25.63 3.27 -5.57
C ASN A 83 24.73 2.19 -4.96
N GLY A 84 24.30 1.22 -5.76
CA GLY A 84 23.48 0.09 -5.31
C GLY A 84 22.09 0.49 -4.83
N VAL A 85 21.73 0.03 -3.62
CA VAL A 85 20.46 0.33 -2.95
C VAL A 85 20.53 1.71 -2.31
N LEU A 86 19.51 2.54 -2.55
CA LEU A 86 19.36 3.85 -1.94
C LEU A 86 19.22 3.73 -0.43
N LYS A 87 19.80 4.68 0.29
CA LYS A 87 19.82 4.72 1.75
C LYS A 87 19.29 6.05 2.25
N ASP A 88 18.67 6.02 3.43
CA ASP A 88 18.32 7.26 4.12
C ASP A 88 19.52 7.89 4.82
N SER A 89 19.31 9.04 5.48
CA SER A 89 20.37 9.75 6.21
C SER A 89 21.01 8.95 7.36
N PHE A 90 20.35 7.88 7.82
CA PHE A 90 20.87 6.96 8.83
C PHE A 90 21.54 5.72 8.23
N GLY A 91 21.67 5.65 6.90
CA GLY A 91 22.29 4.52 6.20
C GLY A 91 21.38 3.30 6.05
N ARG A 92 20.08 3.41 6.37
CA ARG A 92 19.13 2.29 6.25
C ARG A 92 18.67 2.16 4.80
N GLU A 93 18.69 0.94 4.27
CA GLU A 93 18.27 0.64 2.90
C GLU A 93 16.79 0.92 2.65
N ILE A 94 16.49 1.58 1.55
CA ILE A 94 15.13 2.01 1.21
C ILE A 94 14.47 0.96 0.32
N ARG A 95 13.19 0.70 0.58
CA ARG A 95 12.34 -0.18 -0.22
C ARG A 95 11.24 0.64 -0.90
N LEU A 96 10.84 0.20 -2.07
CA LEU A 96 9.61 0.63 -2.73
C LEU A 96 8.56 -0.45 -2.46
N ILE A 97 7.45 -0.04 -1.85
CA ILE A 97 6.26 -0.88 -1.74
C ILE A 97 5.28 -0.33 -2.76
N GLU A 98 5.19 -1.01 -3.89
CA GLU A 98 4.51 -0.50 -5.08
C GLU A 98 3.51 -1.52 -5.62
N GLY A 99 2.43 -1.02 -6.21
CA GLY A 99 1.42 -1.90 -6.78
C GLY A 99 0.15 -1.18 -7.17
N ILE A 100 -0.93 -1.96 -7.14
CA ILE A 100 -2.24 -1.58 -7.66
C ILE A 100 -3.29 -1.68 -6.56
N VAL A 101 -4.21 -0.72 -6.56
CA VAL A 101 -5.44 -0.72 -5.76
C VAL A 101 -6.64 -0.94 -6.69
N LEU A 102 -7.59 -1.79 -6.28
CA LEU A 102 -8.88 -1.99 -6.92
C LEU A 102 -10.02 -1.62 -5.96
N LYS A 103 -11.07 -0.98 -6.49
CA LYS A 103 -12.32 -0.70 -5.76
C LYS A 103 -13.28 -1.87 -5.90
N GLU A 104 -13.05 -2.94 -5.14
CA GLU A 104 -13.97 -4.05 -4.83
C GLU A 104 -13.15 -5.16 -4.14
N ILE A 105 -13.78 -6.02 -3.33
CA ILE A 105 -13.13 -7.29 -2.96
C ILE A 105 -13.18 -8.17 -4.21
N MET A 106 -12.01 -8.55 -4.69
CA MET A 106 -11.88 -9.69 -5.61
C MET A 106 -11.82 -10.93 -4.72
N PRO A 107 -12.89 -11.75 -4.61
CA PRO A 107 -13.00 -12.79 -3.60
C PRO A 107 -11.86 -13.83 -3.69
N ASP A 108 -11.41 -14.12 -4.91
CA ASP A 108 -10.27 -14.96 -5.25
C ASP A 108 -9.40 -14.25 -6.29
N ILE A 109 -8.12 -14.01 -5.99
CA ILE A 109 -7.15 -13.54 -6.99
C ILE A 109 -6.61 -14.67 -7.87
N VAL A 110 -6.99 -15.92 -7.57
CA VAL A 110 -7.17 -16.89 -8.66
C VAL A 110 -8.44 -16.45 -9.39
N VAL A 111 -8.27 -15.47 -10.27
CA VAL A 111 -8.94 -15.37 -11.55
C VAL A 111 -10.29 -16.09 -11.57
N THR A 112 -11.38 -15.37 -11.45
CA THR A 112 -12.58 -15.78 -12.18
C THR A 112 -12.25 -15.63 -13.67
N GLU A 113 -11.41 -16.53 -14.21
CA GLU A 113 -10.94 -16.74 -15.61
C GLU A 113 -10.63 -15.53 -16.54
N ASP A 114 -10.81 -14.28 -16.11
CA ASP A 114 -10.97 -13.13 -17.02
C ASP A 114 -9.96 -11.98 -16.80
N ILE A 115 -9.46 -11.74 -15.57
CA ILE A 115 -8.50 -10.63 -15.28
C ILE A 115 -7.47 -11.00 -14.21
N ILE A 116 -6.19 -11.00 -14.59
CA ILE A 116 -5.01 -11.29 -13.74
C ILE A 116 -4.11 -10.07 -13.68
N VAL A 117 -3.70 -9.63 -12.48
CA VAL A 117 -2.55 -8.71 -12.36
C VAL A 117 -1.30 -9.50 -12.70
N THR A 118 -0.62 -9.12 -13.78
CA THR A 118 0.60 -9.77 -14.27
C THR A 118 1.84 -9.01 -13.81
N GLU A 119 3.02 -9.64 -13.94
CA GLU A 119 4.30 -8.94 -13.78
C GLU A 119 4.38 -7.71 -14.71
N GLY A 120 3.90 -7.84 -15.95
CA GLY A 120 3.85 -6.74 -16.92
C GLY A 120 3.03 -5.54 -16.42
N ASN A 121 1.94 -5.76 -15.68
CA ASN A 121 1.18 -4.67 -15.07
C ASN A 121 1.96 -3.99 -13.94
N LEU A 122 2.67 -4.76 -13.12
CA LEU A 122 3.51 -4.22 -12.05
C LEU A 122 4.73 -3.47 -12.59
N GLU A 123 5.33 -3.92 -13.69
CA GLU A 123 6.42 -3.21 -14.35
C GLU A 123 5.94 -1.91 -15.01
N GLU A 124 4.75 -1.91 -15.60
CA GLU A 124 4.21 -0.69 -16.20
C GLU A 124 3.87 0.36 -15.13
N ILE A 125 3.29 -0.06 -14.00
CA ILE A 125 3.03 0.86 -12.90
C ILE A 125 4.34 1.32 -12.25
N HIS A 126 5.35 0.45 -12.14
CA HIS A 126 6.67 0.81 -11.62
C HIS A 126 7.27 2.01 -12.37
N LYS A 127 7.29 1.97 -13.71
CA LYS A 127 7.81 3.08 -14.53
C LYS A 127 7.14 4.41 -14.20
N GLN A 128 5.81 4.40 -14.03
CA GLN A 128 5.04 5.60 -13.69
C GLN A 128 5.33 6.06 -12.26
N LEU A 129 5.40 5.13 -11.30
CA LEU A 129 5.63 5.43 -9.89
C LEU A 129 7.03 5.94 -9.60
N VAL A 130 8.04 5.49 -10.35
CA VAL A 130 9.42 5.95 -10.21
C VAL A 130 9.56 7.45 -10.49
N GLU A 131 8.79 8.01 -11.43
CA GLU A 131 8.81 9.46 -11.67
C GLU A 131 8.37 10.25 -10.44
N TYR A 132 7.27 9.83 -9.81
CA TYR A 132 6.82 10.41 -8.54
C TYR A 132 7.79 10.17 -7.39
N TYR A 133 8.48 9.01 -7.38
CA TYR A 133 9.50 8.75 -6.38
C TYR A 133 10.71 9.67 -6.51
N ARG A 134 11.15 9.99 -7.74
CA ARG A 134 12.22 10.96 -7.99
C ARG A 134 11.84 12.34 -7.46
N GLU A 135 10.61 12.79 -7.70
CA GLU A 135 10.15 14.05 -7.14
C GLU A 135 10.12 13.99 -5.60
N PHE A 136 9.62 12.89 -5.04
CA PHE A 136 9.57 12.67 -3.60
C PHE A 136 10.97 12.61 -2.97
N TRP A 137 12.01 12.17 -3.68
CA TRP A 137 13.37 12.07 -3.18
C TRP A 137 13.88 13.38 -2.60
N ASP A 138 13.54 14.50 -3.25
CA ASP A 138 13.99 15.85 -2.87
C ASP A 138 13.16 16.48 -1.75
N TYR A 139 12.13 15.80 -1.26
CA TYR A 139 11.26 16.34 -0.22
C TYR A 139 11.93 16.27 1.16
N SER A 140 12.12 17.43 1.78
CA SER A 140 12.58 17.54 3.18
C SER A 140 11.44 17.66 4.19
N THR A 141 10.21 17.95 3.74
CA THR A 141 9.03 18.11 4.59
C THR A 141 7.87 17.24 4.12
N PRO A 142 7.03 16.76 5.06
CA PRO A 142 5.83 16.01 4.71
C PRO A 142 4.88 16.73 3.76
N LYS A 143 4.57 16.12 2.61
CA LYS A 143 3.49 16.55 1.70
C LYS A 143 2.37 15.50 1.59
N PRO A 144 1.14 15.89 1.23
CA PRO A 144 0.09 14.93 0.89
C PRO A 144 0.52 13.97 -0.23
N ALA A 145 -0.10 12.79 -0.30
CA ALA A 145 0.16 11.83 -1.37
C ALA A 145 -0.27 12.40 -2.72
N ILE A 146 0.52 12.12 -3.75
CA ILE A 146 0.24 12.48 -5.14
C ILE A 146 -0.89 11.58 -5.67
N PRO A 147 -1.96 12.13 -6.27
CA PRO A 147 -3.06 11.32 -6.79
C PRO A 147 -2.63 10.57 -8.05
N SER A 148 -2.94 9.28 -8.13
CA SER A 148 -2.90 8.49 -9.35
C SER A 148 -4.27 8.47 -10.03
N GLU A 149 -4.25 8.46 -11.36
CA GLU A 149 -5.44 8.33 -12.20
C GLU A 149 -5.79 6.86 -12.46
N PRO A 150 -7.07 6.54 -12.69
CA PRO A 150 -7.48 5.18 -13.02
C PRO A 150 -6.94 4.75 -14.37
N PHE A 151 -6.56 3.48 -14.46
CA PHE A 151 -6.34 2.78 -15.72
C PHE A 151 -7.15 1.48 -15.75
N ASN A 152 -7.34 0.91 -16.94
CA ASN A 152 -8.00 -0.37 -17.09
C ASN A 152 -6.97 -1.47 -17.11
N LEU A 153 -7.19 -2.55 -16.34
CA LEU A 153 -6.42 -3.77 -16.51
C LEU A 153 -6.75 -4.40 -17.87
N PRO A 154 -5.73 -4.82 -18.65
CA PRO A 154 -5.98 -5.52 -19.89
C PRO A 154 -6.67 -6.86 -19.64
N GLU A 155 -7.50 -7.30 -20.58
CA GLU A 155 -8.06 -8.65 -20.60
C GLU A 155 -6.94 -9.67 -20.83
N ASN A 156 -7.07 -10.85 -20.22
CA ASN A 156 -6.00 -11.84 -20.08
C ASN A 156 -5.21 -12.15 -21.37
N SER A 157 -3.88 -12.24 -21.21
CA SER A 157 -3.03 -13.17 -21.97
C SER A 157 -2.39 -14.12 -20.96
N SER A 158 -2.57 -15.43 -21.15
CA SER A 158 -2.25 -16.53 -20.22
C SER A 158 -0.79 -16.68 -19.79
N ASP A 159 0.12 -15.82 -20.22
CA ASP A 159 1.53 -16.18 -20.31
C ASP A 159 2.38 -15.78 -19.09
N ASP A 160 1.89 -14.96 -18.16
CA ASP A 160 2.67 -14.51 -16.98
C ASP A 160 1.84 -14.35 -15.69
N CYS A 161 1.38 -15.47 -15.13
CA CYS A 161 0.73 -15.49 -13.82
C CYS A 161 1.74 -15.26 -12.68
N LEU A 162 1.45 -14.31 -11.79
CA LEU A 162 2.23 -14.09 -10.57
C LEU A 162 1.94 -15.17 -9.51
N ASN A 163 2.96 -15.51 -8.72
CA ASN A 163 2.78 -16.27 -7.48
C ASN A 163 2.31 -15.35 -6.35
N TYR A 164 1.13 -15.60 -5.79
CA TYR A 164 0.52 -14.70 -4.82
C TYR A 164 0.73 -15.15 -3.37
N GLN A 165 1.30 -14.26 -2.56
CA GLN A 165 1.27 -14.37 -1.10
C GLN A 165 0.05 -13.62 -0.55
N THR A 166 -0.94 -14.36 -0.06
CA THR A 166 -2.15 -13.76 0.53
C THR A 166 -1.93 -13.42 2.00
N LEU A 167 -2.13 -12.14 2.35
CA LEU A 167 -2.13 -11.67 3.73
C LEU A 167 -3.55 -11.58 4.29
N GLN A 168 -3.65 -11.64 5.62
CA GLN A 168 -4.91 -11.41 6.33
C GLN A 168 -5.48 -10.02 6.01
N PRO A 169 -6.82 -9.89 5.91
CA PRO A 169 -7.47 -8.61 5.68
C PRO A 169 -7.01 -7.52 6.66
N TYR A 170 -6.90 -6.29 6.18
CA TYR A 170 -6.64 -5.12 7.02
C TYR A 170 -7.94 -4.35 7.26
N THR A 171 -8.45 -4.42 8.49
CA THR A 171 -9.67 -3.68 8.88
C THR A 171 -9.28 -2.33 9.49
N VAL A 172 -9.66 -1.25 8.81
CA VAL A 172 -9.36 0.12 9.25
C VAL A 172 -10.18 0.44 10.50
N GLY A 173 -9.49 0.79 11.59
CA GLY A 173 -10.12 1.15 12.86
C GLY A 173 -10.21 0.01 13.89
N ALA A 174 -9.82 -1.22 13.55
CA ALA A 174 -9.84 -2.34 14.49
C ALA A 174 -8.99 -2.09 15.76
N ASN A 175 -7.87 -1.37 15.64
CA ASN A 175 -7.03 -1.00 16.79
C ASN A 175 -7.64 0.09 17.69
N GLN A 176 -8.61 0.89 17.21
CA GLN A 176 -9.29 1.87 18.06
C GLN A 176 -10.31 1.21 19.00
N LEU A 177 -10.95 0.12 18.57
CA LEU A 177 -11.93 -0.61 19.39
C LEU A 177 -11.27 -1.35 20.56
N GLN A 178 -10.07 -1.91 20.38
CA GLN A 178 -9.31 -2.54 21.47
C GLN A 178 -8.78 -1.53 22.49
N ILE A 179 -8.38 -0.33 22.05
CA ILE A 179 -7.92 0.72 22.97
C ILE A 179 -9.10 1.37 23.71
N GLN A 180 -10.26 1.50 23.06
CA GLN A 180 -11.48 2.01 23.70
C GLN A 180 -12.08 1.00 24.71
N SER A 181 -12.08 -0.31 24.40
CA SER A 181 -12.56 -1.33 25.33
C SER A 181 -11.68 -1.47 26.57
N GLN A 182 -10.35 -1.32 26.42
CA GLN A 182 -9.43 -1.28 27.56
C GLN A 182 -9.58 -0.01 28.41
N ARG A 183 -9.89 1.14 27.80
CA ARG A 183 -10.17 2.38 28.53
C ARG A 183 -11.52 2.39 29.25
N SER A 184 -12.58 1.81 28.66
CA SER A 184 -13.88 1.71 29.33
C SER A 184 -13.86 0.73 30.51
N LEU A 185 -13.12 -0.38 30.41
CA LEU A 185 -12.87 -1.31 31.52
C LEU A 185 -12.04 -0.67 32.65
N ALA A 186 -11.08 0.20 32.31
CA ALA A 186 -10.30 0.92 33.31
C ALA A 186 -11.14 1.97 34.07
N ILE A 187 -12.09 2.63 33.41
CA ILE A 187 -12.96 3.64 34.03
C ILE A 187 -14.01 2.99 34.95
N SER A 188 -14.61 1.85 34.56
CA SER A 188 -15.58 1.14 35.41
C SER A 188 -14.96 0.62 36.71
N ASN A 189 -13.69 0.22 36.67
CA ASN A 189 -12.98 -0.29 37.86
C ASN A 189 -12.60 0.81 38.86
N ILE A 190 -12.43 2.05 38.41
CA ILE A 190 -12.13 3.19 39.30
C ILE A 190 -13.41 3.64 40.03
N SER A 191 -14.58 3.56 39.37
CA SER A 191 -15.86 3.95 39.98
C SER A 191 -16.35 3.01 41.09
N THR A 192 -15.72 1.84 41.27
CA THR A 192 -16.14 0.83 42.27
C THR A 192 -15.27 0.88 43.54
N LEU A 193 -14.26 1.76 43.61
CA LEU A 193 -13.30 1.84 44.72
C LEU A 193 -13.51 3.06 45.65
N GLU A 194 -14.54 3.87 45.45
CA GLU A 194 -14.82 5.07 46.27
C GLU A 194 -16.12 5.00 47.10
N ILE A 195 -16.56 3.81 47.48
CA ILE A 195 -17.61 3.64 48.49
C ILE A 195 -17.11 2.59 49.49
N ASP A 196 -16.26 3.03 50.42
CA ASP A 196 -16.14 2.50 51.79
C ASP A 196 -15.01 3.26 52.50
N ASN A 197 -15.40 4.36 53.17
CA ASN A 197 -14.74 4.90 54.36
C ASN A 197 -15.73 5.78 55.13
#